data_AF-A0A1N6FX08-F1
#
_entry.id   AF-A0A1N6FX08-F1
#
_cell.length_a   1.000
_cell.length_b   1.000
_cell.length_c   1.000
_cell.angle_alpha   90.00
_cell.angle_beta   90.00
_cell.angle_gamma   90.00
#
_symmetry.space_group_name_H-M   'P 1'
#
loop_
_entity.id
_entity.type
_entity.pdbx_description
1 polymer ?
#
loop_
_entity_poly.entity_id
_entity_poly.type
_entity_poly.pdbx_seq_one_letter_code
_entity_poly.pdbx_strand_id
1 'polypeptide(L)'
;MNLMYKLALLCILMIACGSPSESSKVKKVPDSVTMIPTDTMIQTTDTSIIPSLVESWKAYEAFNGKYALDVKLLQQHPLKSRLKAILGEDEKDFMLRYKVTPPIEVESGILFNEGCKPHDCTVDEAAIAIDMRKDVIYVGIARNKAVKLFGERGDSAYPEKLLQWMMKFEEGK
;
A
#
# COMPACT_ATOMS: atom_id res chain seq x y z
N MET A 1 -9.67 36.71 -31.51
CA MET A 1 -9.09 38.07 -31.37
C MET A 1 -9.73 38.73 -30.15
N ASN A 2 -9.03 39.65 -29.46
CA ASN A 2 -9.40 40.24 -28.15
C ASN A 2 -9.21 39.21 -27.00
N LEU A 3 -8.16 39.21 -26.17
CA LEU A 3 -7.14 40.21 -25.80
C LEU A 3 -7.69 41.49 -25.15
N MET A 4 -7.68 41.57 -23.81
CA MET A 4 -6.69 42.39 -23.07
C MET A 4 -6.72 42.12 -21.55
N TYR A 5 -5.55 42.07 -20.91
CA TYR A 5 -5.34 42.07 -19.45
C TYR A 5 -5.58 43.46 -18.81
N LYS A 6 -6.02 43.50 -17.53
CA LYS A 6 -5.42 44.23 -16.36
C LYS A 6 -5.97 43.54 -15.07
N LEU A 7 -5.25 43.10 -14.02
CA LEU A 7 -4.01 43.46 -13.30
C LEU A 7 -4.28 44.27 -12.00
N ALA A 8 -3.70 43.78 -10.87
CA ALA A 8 -3.49 44.46 -9.56
C ALA A 8 -4.73 44.62 -8.64
N LEU A 9 -4.62 44.68 -7.29
CA LEU A 9 -3.46 44.74 -6.37
C LEU A 9 -3.82 44.24 -4.92
N LEU A 10 -2.80 43.84 -4.13
CA LEU A 10 -2.67 43.90 -2.64
C LEU A 10 -3.76 43.22 -1.74
N CYS A 11 -3.42 42.41 -0.74
CA CYS A 11 -2.60 42.82 0.42
C CYS A 11 -1.80 41.68 1.08
N ILE A 12 -0.63 42.06 1.60
CA ILE A 12 0.30 41.21 2.36
C ILE A 12 0.03 41.42 3.86
N LEU A 13 -0.13 40.35 4.64
CA LEU A 13 0.13 40.39 6.07
C LEU A 13 0.96 39.16 6.50
N MET A 14 2.13 39.46 7.06
CA MET A 14 3.08 38.49 7.59
C MET A 14 2.65 38.07 8.99
N ILE A 15 2.74 36.77 9.31
CA ILE A 15 2.75 36.33 10.71
C ILE A 15 4.05 35.58 10.99
N ALA A 16 4.92 36.31 11.69
CA ALA A 16 5.97 35.90 12.62
C ALA A 16 6.70 34.55 12.41
N CYS A 17 8.00 34.67 12.15
CA CYS A 17 8.99 33.63 12.39
C CYS A 17 9.08 33.31 13.90
N GLY A 18 9.14 32.01 14.24
CA GLY A 18 9.55 31.52 15.56
C GLY A 18 10.77 30.62 15.39
N SER A 19 11.95 31.13 15.77
CA SER A 19 13.23 30.40 15.71
C SER A 19 13.76 30.13 17.14
N PRO A 20 14.93 29.49 17.32
CA PRO A 20 15.02 28.21 18.02
C PRO A 20 15.41 28.32 19.50
N SER A 21 15.28 27.21 20.23
CA SER A 21 15.86 27.04 21.58
C SER A 21 16.93 25.94 21.59
N GLU A 22 17.91 26.10 22.46
CA GLU A 22 19.25 25.54 22.32
C GLU A 22 19.51 24.27 23.15
N SER A 23 20.35 23.39 22.58
CA SER A 23 21.57 22.81 23.18
C SER A 23 21.58 22.13 24.58
N SER A 24 22.31 21.00 24.60
CA SER A 24 23.04 20.43 25.75
C SER A 24 22.22 19.66 26.80
N LYS A 25 22.68 18.49 27.28
CA LYS A 25 24.10 18.11 27.50
C LYS A 25 24.47 16.71 27.00
N VAL A 26 25.60 16.65 26.30
CA VAL A 26 26.49 15.48 26.33
C VAL A 26 27.13 15.37 27.72
N LYS A 27 27.21 14.16 28.29
CA LYS A 27 28.02 13.89 29.48
C LYS A 27 29.01 12.75 29.16
N LYS A 28 30.30 13.03 29.23
CA LYS A 28 31.38 12.06 28.96
C LYS A 28 31.63 11.15 30.18
N VAL A 29 32.04 9.92 29.88
CA VAL A 29 32.70 8.90 30.74
C VAL A 29 34.09 9.41 31.23
N PRO A 30 34.76 8.81 32.24
CA PRO A 30 35.21 7.40 32.28
C PRO A 30 34.96 6.73 33.68
N ASP A 31 35.49 5.56 34.08
CA ASP A 31 36.47 4.63 33.49
C ASP A 31 36.32 3.15 33.95
N SER A 32 37.05 2.26 33.28
CA SER A 32 37.65 0.97 33.69
C SER A 32 37.18 0.20 34.94
N VAL A 33 36.66 -1.03 34.73
CA VAL A 33 37.37 -2.28 35.13
C VAL A 33 37.16 -3.35 34.03
N THR A 34 38.25 -4.04 33.68
CA THR A 34 38.32 -5.14 32.71
C THR A 34 37.51 -6.37 33.12
N MET A 35 36.72 -6.95 32.20
CA MET A 35 36.46 -8.40 32.16
C MET A 35 36.54 -8.90 30.72
N ILE A 36 37.26 -10.01 30.51
CA ILE A 36 37.43 -10.70 29.23
C ILE A 36 36.64 -12.03 29.28
N PRO A 37 36.45 -12.71 28.13
CA PRO A 37 35.15 -12.91 27.53
C PRO A 37 34.42 -14.13 28.14
N THR A 38 33.23 -13.91 28.72
CA THR A 38 32.26 -15.00 28.82
C THR A 38 31.64 -15.22 27.44
N ASP A 39 31.55 -16.47 27.02
CA ASP A 39 31.16 -16.88 25.67
C ASP A 39 29.97 -16.07 25.14
N THR A 40 30.17 -15.47 23.96
CA THR A 40 29.08 -14.95 23.15
C THR A 40 28.21 -16.13 22.75
N MET A 41 27.21 -16.42 23.59
CA MET A 41 25.93 -16.91 23.11
C MET A 41 25.51 -15.94 22.00
N ILE A 42 25.80 -16.32 20.76
CA ILE A 42 25.06 -15.83 19.63
C ILE A 42 23.65 -16.34 19.90
N GLN A 43 22.86 -15.51 20.59
CA GLN A 43 21.43 -15.52 20.40
C GLN A 43 21.26 -15.19 18.93
N THR A 44 21.26 -16.25 18.13
CA THR A 44 20.57 -16.27 16.84
C THR A 44 19.22 -15.68 17.19
N THR A 45 18.98 -14.45 16.76
CA THR A 45 17.65 -13.86 16.81
C THR A 45 16.88 -14.67 15.78
N ASP A 46 16.41 -15.84 16.23
CA ASP A 46 15.65 -16.77 15.42
C ASP A 46 14.56 -15.96 14.77
N THR A 47 14.56 -16.02 13.44
CA THR A 47 13.69 -15.24 12.58
C THR A 47 12.27 -15.78 12.75
N SER A 48 11.67 -15.43 13.90
CA SER A 48 10.26 -15.63 14.22
C SER A 48 9.46 -14.62 13.42
N ILE A 49 9.47 -14.83 12.10
CA ILE A 49 8.34 -14.49 11.25
C ILE A 49 7.17 -15.23 11.91
N ILE A 50 6.37 -14.44 12.63
CA ILE A 50 5.44 -14.91 13.64
C ILE A 50 4.51 -15.95 12.99
N PRO A 51 4.30 -17.16 13.57
CA PRO A 51 3.47 -18.19 12.96
C PRO A 51 2.08 -17.70 12.51
N SER A 52 1.51 -16.73 13.23
CA SER A 52 0.23 -16.10 12.90
C SER A 52 0.21 -15.30 11.59
N LEU A 53 1.36 -14.80 11.10
CA LEU A 53 1.44 -14.09 9.81
C LEU A 53 1.19 -15.05 8.64
N VAL A 54 1.85 -16.21 8.65
CA VAL A 54 1.70 -17.25 7.63
C VAL A 54 0.32 -17.91 7.70
N GLU A 55 -0.22 -18.11 8.90
CA GLU A 55 -1.59 -18.61 9.06
C GLU A 55 -2.65 -17.65 8.51
N SER A 56 -2.44 -16.32 8.63
CA SER A 56 -3.46 -15.32 8.25
C SER A 56 -3.83 -15.34 6.77
N TRP A 57 -2.91 -15.74 5.89
CA TRP A 57 -3.11 -15.77 4.43
C TRP A 57 -3.35 -17.16 3.86
N LYS A 58 -3.14 -18.24 4.62
CA LYS A 58 -3.22 -19.62 4.13
C LYS A 58 -4.55 -19.98 3.45
N ALA A 59 -5.66 -19.37 3.86
CA ALA A 59 -6.96 -19.56 3.22
C ALA A 59 -7.05 -18.98 1.80
N TYR A 60 -6.25 -17.96 1.49
CA TYR A 60 -6.28 -17.22 0.21
C TYR A 60 -5.57 -17.99 -0.91
N GLU A 61 -4.62 -18.87 -0.58
CA GLU A 61 -4.01 -19.81 -1.54
C GLU A 61 -5.09 -20.67 -2.23
N ALA A 62 -6.13 -21.05 -1.48
CA ALA A 62 -7.25 -21.84 -1.96
C ALA A 62 -8.31 -21.02 -2.73
N PHE A 63 -8.07 -19.74 -3.04
CA PHE A 63 -8.97 -18.91 -3.84
C PHE A 63 -8.63 -18.88 -5.34
N ASN A 64 -7.51 -19.46 -5.76
CA ASN A 64 -7.12 -19.53 -7.17
C ASN A 64 -8.25 -20.11 -8.05
N GLY A 65 -8.56 -19.45 -9.16
CA GLY A 65 -9.62 -19.82 -10.10
C GLY A 65 -11.06 -19.57 -9.62
N LYS A 66 -11.28 -18.99 -8.44
CA LYS A 66 -12.63 -18.66 -7.92
C LYS A 66 -12.97 -17.20 -8.13
N TYR A 67 -14.24 -16.85 -8.31
CA TYR A 67 -14.64 -15.44 -8.39
C TYR A 67 -14.58 -14.77 -7.01
N ALA A 68 -14.16 -13.51 -6.98
CA ALA A 68 -14.02 -12.73 -5.75
C ALA A 68 -15.34 -12.55 -4.98
N LEU A 69 -16.47 -12.54 -5.67
CA LEU A 69 -17.80 -12.48 -5.07
C LEU A 69 -18.16 -13.79 -4.33
N ASP A 70 -17.90 -14.94 -4.95
CA ASP A 70 -18.26 -16.27 -4.42
C ASP A 70 -17.53 -16.57 -3.11
N VAL A 71 -16.22 -16.30 -3.08
CA VAL A 71 -15.40 -16.43 -1.85
C VAL A 71 -15.53 -15.23 -0.92
N LYS A 72 -16.30 -14.21 -1.30
CA LYS A 72 -16.47 -12.93 -0.58
C LYS A 72 -15.12 -12.30 -0.21
N LEU A 73 -14.16 -12.27 -1.16
CA LEU A 73 -12.74 -11.95 -0.95
C LEU A 73 -12.54 -10.74 -0.03
N LEU A 74 -13.14 -9.60 -0.37
CA LEU A 74 -13.00 -8.33 0.36
C LEU A 74 -13.62 -8.34 1.77
N GLN A 75 -14.35 -9.39 2.14
CA GLN A 75 -14.90 -9.59 3.48
C GLN A 75 -14.07 -10.55 4.34
N GLN A 76 -13.09 -11.24 3.75
CA GLN A 76 -12.21 -12.16 4.46
C GLN A 76 -11.26 -11.41 5.40
N HIS A 77 -10.91 -12.06 6.51
CA HIS A 77 -9.84 -11.61 7.41
C HIS A 77 -8.49 -12.15 6.90
N PRO A 78 -7.36 -11.42 7.00
CA PRO A 78 -7.22 -10.05 7.53
C PRO A 78 -7.49 -8.95 6.51
N LEU A 79 -7.81 -9.29 5.24
CA LEU A 79 -7.95 -8.31 4.16
C LEU A 79 -8.95 -7.18 4.48
N LYS A 80 -10.16 -7.49 4.94
CA LYS A 80 -11.25 -6.52 5.11
C LYS A 80 -10.85 -5.27 5.91
N SER A 81 -10.23 -5.46 7.07
CA SER A 81 -9.83 -4.35 7.96
C SER A 81 -8.64 -3.58 7.42
N ARG A 82 -7.67 -4.29 6.82
CA ARG A 82 -6.45 -3.70 6.27
C ARG A 82 -6.71 -2.90 5.00
N LEU A 83 -7.54 -3.42 4.09
CA LEU A 83 -7.97 -2.71 2.88
C LEU A 83 -8.63 -1.36 3.21
N LYS A 84 -9.50 -1.34 4.23
CA LYS A 84 -10.10 -0.11 4.73
C LYS A 84 -9.08 0.87 5.31
N ALA A 85 -8.07 0.37 6.04
CA ALA A 85 -7.00 1.21 6.59
C ALA A 85 -6.07 1.79 5.49
N ILE A 86 -5.83 1.05 4.41
CA ILE A 86 -5.03 1.49 3.25
C ILE A 86 -5.76 2.57 2.45
N LEU A 87 -7.06 2.37 2.21
CA LEU A 87 -7.82 3.23 1.29
C LEU A 87 -8.48 4.44 1.97
N GLY A 88 -8.94 4.31 3.22
CA GLY A 88 -9.66 5.38 3.91
C GLY A 88 -10.84 5.91 3.09
N GLU A 89 -10.75 7.17 2.65
CA GLU A 89 -11.78 7.82 1.82
C GLU A 89 -11.93 7.18 0.43
N ASP A 90 -10.86 6.59 -0.12
CA ASP A 90 -10.87 5.90 -1.41
C ASP A 90 -11.63 4.54 -1.37
N GLU A 91 -12.01 4.01 -0.19
CA GLU A 91 -12.64 2.69 -0.02
C GLU A 91 -13.92 2.53 -0.88
N LYS A 92 -14.81 3.52 -0.84
CA LYS A 92 -16.07 3.49 -1.61
C LYS A 92 -15.83 3.50 -3.12
N ASP A 93 -14.77 4.16 -3.55
CA ASP A 93 -14.44 4.37 -4.96
C ASP A 93 -13.77 3.13 -5.57
N PHE A 94 -12.93 2.44 -4.78
CA PHE A 94 -12.48 1.07 -5.06
C PHE A 94 -13.67 0.11 -5.18
N MET A 95 -14.58 0.09 -4.20
CA MET A 95 -15.76 -0.80 -4.21
C MET A 95 -16.72 -0.55 -5.40
N LEU A 96 -16.75 0.67 -5.96
CA LEU A 96 -17.50 0.96 -7.19
C LEU A 96 -16.83 0.36 -8.44
N ARG A 97 -15.50 0.37 -8.47
CA ARG A 97 -14.66 -0.14 -9.57
C ARG A 97 -14.34 -1.62 -9.46
N TYR A 98 -14.65 -2.29 -8.35
CA TYR A 98 -14.39 -3.71 -8.13
C TYR A 98 -15.70 -4.53 -8.16
N LYS A 99 -16.56 -4.30 -9.16
CA LYS A 99 -17.90 -4.93 -9.23
C LYS A 99 -17.99 -6.08 -10.22
N VAL A 100 -17.32 -5.96 -11.37
CA VAL A 100 -17.17 -7.04 -12.35
C VAL A 100 -15.73 -7.52 -12.23
N THR A 101 -15.54 -8.75 -11.78
CA THR A 101 -14.22 -9.35 -11.50
C THR A 101 -14.04 -10.63 -12.31
N PRO A 102 -12.86 -10.91 -12.90
CA PRO A 102 -12.51 -12.22 -13.40
C PRO A 102 -12.24 -13.17 -12.22
N PRO A 103 -11.96 -14.46 -12.46
CA PRO A 103 -11.44 -15.34 -11.43
C PRO A 103 -10.18 -14.78 -10.76
N ILE A 104 -10.00 -15.08 -9.47
CA ILE A 104 -8.80 -14.75 -8.71
C ILE A 104 -7.62 -15.57 -9.23
N GLU A 105 -6.47 -14.94 -9.37
CA GLU A 105 -5.22 -15.61 -9.69
C GLU A 105 -4.36 -15.70 -8.43
N VAL A 106 -3.80 -16.88 -8.14
CA VAL A 106 -2.78 -17.05 -7.11
C VAL A 106 -1.56 -17.70 -7.72
N GLU A 107 -0.43 -17.01 -7.67
CA GLU A 107 0.82 -17.43 -8.29
C GLU A 107 2.00 -16.97 -7.44
N SER A 108 2.99 -17.85 -7.24
CA SER A 108 4.23 -17.52 -6.51
C SER A 108 4.01 -16.85 -5.14
N GLY A 109 2.97 -17.25 -4.39
CA GLY A 109 2.64 -16.67 -3.09
C GLY A 109 2.02 -15.27 -3.14
N ILE A 110 1.61 -14.81 -4.33
CA ILE A 110 0.89 -13.56 -4.55
C ILE A 110 -0.53 -13.89 -5.03
N LEU A 111 -1.53 -13.37 -4.33
CA LEU A 111 -2.90 -13.31 -4.86
C LEU A 111 -3.05 -12.02 -5.66
N PHE A 112 -3.58 -12.09 -6.87
CA PHE A 112 -3.97 -10.95 -7.69
C PHE A 112 -5.42 -11.11 -8.16
N ASN A 113 -6.19 -10.03 -8.11
CA ASN A 113 -7.47 -9.95 -8.82
C ASN A 113 -7.81 -8.48 -9.10
N GLU A 114 -8.33 -8.23 -10.29
CA GLU A 114 -8.78 -6.93 -10.74
C GLU A 114 -10.30 -6.89 -10.89
N GLY A 115 -10.85 -5.71 -11.11
CA GLY A 115 -12.22 -5.57 -11.54
C GLY A 115 -12.49 -4.21 -12.17
N CYS A 116 -13.64 -4.12 -12.82
CA CYS A 116 -14.14 -2.88 -13.38
C CYS A 116 -15.47 -2.42 -12.78
N LYS A 117 -15.69 -1.11 -12.93
CA LYS A 117 -16.99 -0.48 -12.80
C LYS A 117 -17.91 -1.00 -13.93
N PRO A 118 -19.17 -1.37 -13.66
CA PRO A 118 -20.06 -1.91 -14.68
C PRO A 118 -20.25 -0.89 -15.81
N HIS A 119 -20.24 -1.37 -17.05
CA HIS A 119 -20.31 -0.58 -18.29
C HIS A 119 -19.10 0.33 -18.60
N ASP A 120 -17.99 0.26 -17.83
CA ASP A 120 -16.88 1.22 -17.92
C ASP A 120 -15.48 0.57 -17.82
N CYS A 121 -15.39 -0.68 -18.29
CA CYS A 121 -14.28 -1.61 -18.05
C CYS A 121 -12.98 -1.35 -18.83
N THR A 122 -12.80 -0.17 -19.41
CA THR A 122 -11.55 0.26 -20.09
C THR A 122 -11.02 1.59 -19.53
N VAL A 123 -11.65 2.11 -18.48
CA VAL A 123 -11.52 3.50 -18.03
C VAL A 123 -11.51 3.61 -16.50
N ASP A 124 -12.44 2.89 -15.84
CA ASP A 124 -12.67 2.93 -14.39
C ASP A 124 -12.54 1.52 -13.78
N GLU A 125 -11.39 1.24 -13.20
CA GLU A 125 -11.00 -0.08 -12.71
C GLU A 125 -10.29 -0.03 -11.36
N ALA A 126 -10.26 -1.17 -10.66
CA ALA A 126 -9.53 -1.33 -9.43
C ALA A 126 -8.86 -2.71 -9.37
N ALA A 127 -7.66 -2.78 -8.81
CA ALA A 127 -6.92 -4.02 -8.64
C ALA A 127 -6.42 -4.19 -7.21
N ILE A 128 -6.30 -5.44 -6.78
CA ILE A 128 -5.68 -5.80 -5.52
C ILE A 128 -4.63 -6.88 -5.73
N ALA A 129 -3.47 -6.70 -5.08
CA ALA A 129 -2.45 -7.72 -4.96
C ALA A 129 -2.12 -7.95 -3.47
N ILE A 130 -1.89 -9.19 -3.08
CA ILE A 130 -1.51 -9.56 -1.71
C ILE A 130 -0.25 -10.42 -1.81
N ASP A 131 0.91 -9.89 -1.40
CA ASP A 131 2.13 -10.69 -1.25
C ASP A 131 2.05 -11.40 0.12
N MET A 132 1.55 -12.63 0.10
CA MET A 132 1.27 -13.43 1.29
C MET A 132 2.55 -13.84 2.03
N ARG A 133 3.71 -13.77 1.35
CA ARG A 133 5.03 -14.07 1.93
C ARG A 133 5.61 -12.87 2.68
N LYS A 134 5.34 -11.65 2.20
CA LYS A 134 5.75 -10.39 2.86
C LYS A 134 4.72 -9.86 3.86
N ASP A 135 3.52 -10.42 3.87
CA ASP A 135 2.37 -9.86 4.59
C ASP A 135 2.10 -8.40 4.18
N VAL A 136 1.99 -8.13 2.87
CA VAL A 136 1.73 -6.78 2.34
C VAL A 136 0.58 -6.81 1.32
N ILE A 137 -0.39 -5.91 1.52
CA ILE A 137 -1.45 -5.64 0.54
C ILE A 137 -1.06 -4.43 -0.32
N TYR A 138 -1.33 -4.52 -1.62
CA TYR A 138 -1.20 -3.44 -2.59
C TYR A 138 -2.53 -3.25 -3.32
N VAL A 139 -2.87 -2.01 -3.63
CA VAL A 139 -4.12 -1.65 -4.30
C VAL A 139 -3.85 -0.68 -5.43
N GLY A 140 -4.55 -0.84 -6.55
CA GLY A 140 -4.60 0.13 -7.63
C GLY A 140 -6.02 0.63 -7.85
N ILE A 141 -6.18 1.93 -8.14
CA ILE A 141 -7.44 2.52 -8.61
C ILE A 141 -7.17 3.35 -9.86
N ALA A 142 -7.79 2.99 -10.97
CA ALA A 142 -7.78 3.74 -12.21
C ALA A 142 -9.05 4.60 -12.30
N ARG A 143 -8.86 5.91 -12.49
CA ARG A 143 -9.94 6.90 -12.63
C ARG A 143 -9.79 7.63 -13.94
N ASN A 144 -10.68 7.40 -14.89
CA ASN A 144 -10.52 7.94 -16.24
C ASN A 144 -9.11 7.65 -16.81
N LYS A 145 -8.66 6.38 -16.70
CA LYS A 145 -7.29 5.91 -17.00
C LYS A 145 -6.14 6.50 -16.15
N ALA A 146 -6.37 7.44 -15.24
CA ALA A 146 -5.34 7.90 -14.30
C ALA A 146 -5.22 6.94 -13.12
N VAL A 147 -4.08 6.26 -12.98
CA VAL A 147 -3.84 5.26 -11.93
C VAL A 147 -3.27 5.91 -10.67
N LYS A 148 -3.84 5.56 -9.51
CA LYS A 148 -3.25 5.75 -8.18
C LYS A 148 -2.96 4.37 -7.58
N LEU A 149 -1.70 4.14 -7.20
CA LEU A 149 -1.29 2.95 -6.45
C LEU A 149 -1.20 3.25 -4.94
N PHE A 150 -1.42 2.23 -4.14
CA PHE A 150 -1.31 2.22 -2.69
C PHE A 150 -0.56 0.94 -2.29
N GLY A 151 0.37 1.05 -1.36
CA GLY A 151 0.95 -0.11 -0.67
C GLY A 151 0.81 0.04 0.83
N GLU A 152 0.48 -1.06 1.49
CA GLU A 152 0.34 -1.09 2.93
C GLU A 152 1.64 -0.73 3.65
N ARG A 153 1.55 0.00 4.76
CA ARG A 153 2.71 0.57 5.48
C ARG A 153 3.61 1.48 4.62
N GLY A 154 3.13 1.93 3.46
CA GLY A 154 3.89 2.76 2.51
C GLY A 154 4.86 1.97 1.61
N ASP A 155 4.72 0.64 1.54
CA ASP A 155 5.52 -0.20 0.65
C ASP A 155 5.28 0.18 -0.83
N SER A 156 6.34 0.16 -1.63
CA SER A 156 6.31 0.50 -3.06
C SER A 156 6.90 -0.59 -3.97
N ALA A 157 7.22 -1.76 -3.41
CA ALA A 157 7.70 -2.94 -4.13
C ALA A 157 6.53 -3.72 -4.75
N TYR A 158 5.73 -3.03 -5.56
CA TYR A 158 4.49 -3.52 -6.17
C TYR A 158 4.71 -4.85 -6.94
N PRO A 159 3.83 -5.85 -6.78
CA PRO A 159 3.89 -7.10 -7.53
C PRO A 159 3.74 -6.89 -9.04
N GLU A 160 4.44 -7.72 -9.83
CA GLU A 160 4.49 -7.66 -11.30
C GLU A 160 3.09 -7.53 -11.95
N LYS A 161 2.12 -8.36 -11.57
CA LYS A 161 0.75 -8.28 -12.13
C LYS A 161 0.04 -6.96 -11.86
N LEU A 162 0.34 -6.28 -10.75
CA LEU A 162 -0.20 -4.94 -10.46
C LEU A 162 0.50 -3.85 -11.29
N LEU A 163 1.78 -4.03 -11.63
CA LEU A 163 2.51 -3.13 -12.53
C LEU A 163 2.03 -3.30 -13.99
N GLN A 164 1.86 -4.54 -14.45
CA GLN A 164 1.27 -4.85 -15.76
C GLN A 164 -0.16 -4.29 -15.86
N TRP A 165 -0.96 -4.44 -14.80
CA TRP A 165 -2.28 -3.81 -14.69
C TRP A 165 -2.23 -2.28 -14.80
N MET A 166 -1.24 -1.62 -14.19
CA MET A 166 -1.06 -0.18 -14.31
C MET A 166 -0.67 0.23 -15.74
N MET A 167 0.25 -0.50 -16.38
CA MET A 167 0.77 -0.20 -17.71
C MET A 167 -0.31 -0.18 -18.81
N LYS A 168 -1.36 -1.01 -18.69
CA LYS A 168 -2.47 -1.03 -19.66
C LYS A 168 -3.21 0.32 -19.80
N PHE A 169 -3.10 1.19 -18.80
CA PHE A 169 -3.66 2.55 -18.84
C PHE A 169 -2.68 3.61 -19.36
N GLU A 170 -1.39 3.28 -19.48
CA GLU A 170 -0.36 4.17 -20.02
C GLU A 170 -0.27 4.07 -21.54
N GLU A 171 -0.39 2.85 -22.08
CA GLU A 171 -0.40 2.57 -23.52
C GLU A 171 -1.64 3.13 -24.25
N GLY A 172 -2.70 3.44 -23.51
CA GLY A 172 -3.96 3.97 -24.02
C GLY A 172 -4.14 5.49 -23.86
N LYS A 173 -3.05 6.26 -23.75
CA LYS A 173 -3.03 7.74 -23.63
C LYS A 173 -2.84 8.44 -24.99
#